data_AF-A0A6L7MHY7-F1
#
_entry.id   AF-A0A6L7MHY7-F1
#
_cell.length_a   1.000
_cell.length_b   1.000
_cell.length_c   1.000
_cell.angle_alpha   90.00
_cell.angle_beta   90.00
_cell.angle_gamma   90.00
#
_symmetry.space_group_name_H-M   'P 1'
#
loop_
_entity.id
_entity.type
_entity.pdbx_description
1 polymer ?
#
loop_
_entity_poly.entity_id
_entity_poly.type
_entity_poly.pdbx_seq_one_letter_code
_entity_poly.pdbx_strand_id
1 'polypeptide(L)'
;MARELVYNGDAPDLVVEILSPSTSANDWGYKKDLYAKHGVKEFWLVDPYAKQVIVMLLKDGSYGIVGVYREDDTLRSPTLEGFELDLGRVFDEVFEDILADVLKEIS
;
A
#
# COMPACT_ATOMS: atom_id res chain seq x y z
N MET A 1 -14.82 -1.69 3.58
CA MET A 1 -15.02 -2.98 2.89
C MET A 1 -13.64 -3.50 2.51
N ALA A 2 -13.17 -4.62 3.07
CA ALA A 2 -11.90 -5.22 2.67
C ALA A 2 -12.18 -6.13 1.46
N ARG A 3 -11.40 -5.96 0.38
CA ARG A 3 -11.55 -6.73 -0.85
C ARG A 3 -10.44 -7.80 -0.88
N GLU A 4 -10.84 -9.06 -0.85
CA GLU A 4 -9.93 -10.21 -0.84
C GLU A 4 -9.33 -10.42 -2.24
N LEU A 5 -7.99 -10.36 -2.33
CA LEU A 5 -7.24 -10.71 -3.54
C LEU A 5 -6.95 -12.22 -3.52
N VAL A 6 -7.27 -12.90 -4.62
CA VAL A 6 -7.08 -14.35 -4.80
C VAL A 6 -5.59 -14.70 -4.67
N TYR A 7 -5.27 -15.51 -3.66
CA TYR A 7 -3.90 -15.90 -3.27
C TYR A 7 -3.58 -17.32 -3.81
N ASN A 8 -2.58 -17.44 -4.69
CA ASN A 8 -2.23 -18.70 -5.37
C ASN A 8 -1.19 -19.57 -4.63
N GLY A 9 -0.94 -19.32 -3.34
CA GLY A 9 -0.06 -20.12 -2.49
C GLY A 9 1.30 -19.50 -2.20
N ASP A 10 1.77 -18.59 -3.07
CA ASP A 10 2.98 -17.79 -2.85
C ASP A 10 2.63 -16.39 -2.35
N ALA A 11 3.50 -15.84 -1.48
CA ALA A 11 3.31 -14.49 -0.98
C ALA A 11 3.40 -13.46 -2.13
N PRO A 12 2.54 -12.43 -2.15
CA PRO A 12 2.60 -11.40 -3.16
C PRO A 12 3.94 -10.64 -3.07
N ASP A 13 4.42 -10.15 -4.21
CA ASP A 13 5.62 -9.31 -4.27
C ASP A 13 5.41 -7.94 -3.60
N LEU A 14 4.19 -7.40 -3.66
CA LEU A 14 3.79 -6.12 -3.08
C LEU A 14 2.48 -6.26 -2.29
N VAL A 15 2.44 -5.66 -1.09
CA VAL A 15 1.21 -5.40 -0.34
C VAL A 15 1.04 -3.90 -0.12
N VAL A 16 -0.18 -3.39 -0.32
CA VAL A 16 -0.55 -2.00 -0.05
C VAL A 16 -1.62 -1.98 1.03
N GLU A 17 -1.29 -1.42 2.19
CA GLU A 17 -2.24 -1.20 3.28
C GLU A 17 -2.62 0.28 3.37
N ILE A 18 -3.93 0.56 3.36
CA ILE A 18 -4.47 1.91 3.50
C ILE A 18 -4.96 2.08 4.93
N LEU A 19 -4.44 3.09 5.62
CA LEU A 19 -4.89 3.44 6.96
C LEU A 19 -6.36 3.85 6.92
N SER A 20 -7.14 3.23 7.80
CA SER A 20 -8.52 3.65 8.08
C SER A 20 -8.53 4.68 9.22
N PRO A 21 -9.56 5.53 9.34
CA PRO A 21 -9.62 6.54 10.39
C PRO A 21 -9.56 5.95 11.81
N SER A 22 -9.86 4.66 11.97
CA SER A 22 -9.93 3.98 13.25
C SER A 22 -8.77 3.01 13.52
N THR A 23 -7.80 2.86 12.60
CA THR A 23 -6.68 1.94 12.80
C THR A 23 -5.53 2.61 13.55
N SER A 24 -5.16 2.01 14.69
CA SER A 24 -4.02 2.47 15.49
C SER A 24 -2.70 1.94 14.95
N ALA A 25 -1.58 2.51 15.40
CA ALA A 25 -0.23 2.05 15.02
C ALA A 25 0.01 0.55 15.30
N ASN A 26 -0.72 -0.02 16.26
CA ASN A 26 -0.62 -1.43 16.61
C ASN A 26 -1.21 -2.35 15.52
N ASP A 27 -2.22 -1.92 14.76
CA ASP A 27 -2.88 -2.77 13.76
C ASP A 27 -1.96 -3.03 12.56
N TRP A 28 -1.32 -1.98 12.03
CA TRP A 28 -0.40 -2.15 10.91
C TRP A 28 0.96 -2.74 11.34
N GLY A 29 1.38 -2.56 12.59
CA GLY A 29 2.60 -3.19 13.13
C GLY A 29 2.54 -4.72 13.07
N TYR A 30 1.42 -5.30 13.54
CA TYR A 30 1.18 -6.74 13.45
C TYR A 30 1.16 -7.24 12.00
N LYS A 31 0.45 -6.54 11.11
CA LYS A 31 0.39 -6.88 9.68
C LYS A 31 1.76 -6.81 9.01
N LYS A 32 2.54 -5.78 9.29
CA LYS A 32 3.92 -5.64 8.80
C LYS A 32 4.76 -6.87 9.16
N ASP A 33 4.71 -7.31 10.41
CA ASP A 33 5.48 -8.48 10.84
C ASP A 33 4.93 -9.78 10.23
N LEU A 34 3.61 -9.87 10.05
CA LEU A 34 2.97 -10.99 9.36
C LEU A 34 3.42 -11.09 7.89
N TYR A 35 3.44 -9.98 7.15
CA TYR A 35 3.87 -9.96 5.75
C TYR A 35 5.36 -10.26 5.60
N ALA A 36 6.19 -9.72 6.50
CA ALA A 36 7.62 -10.03 6.54
C ALA A 36 7.87 -11.53 6.73
N LYS A 37 7.13 -12.16 7.66
CA LYS A 37 7.21 -13.61 7.91
C LYS A 37 6.83 -14.44 6.68
N HIS A 38 5.92 -13.96 5.84
CA HIS A 38 5.51 -14.64 4.62
C HIS A 38 6.38 -14.29 3.40
N GLY A 39 7.33 -13.37 3.53
CA GLY A 39 8.29 -13.07 2.46
C GLY A 39 7.80 -12.04 1.43
N VAL A 40 6.78 -11.24 1.77
CA VAL A 40 6.31 -10.15 0.90
C VAL A 40 7.46 -9.15 0.72
N LYS A 41 7.88 -8.90 -0.53
CA LYS A 41 9.10 -8.14 -0.82
C LYS A 41 8.95 -6.65 -0.55
N GLU A 42 7.80 -6.08 -0.86
CA GLU A 42 7.52 -4.66 -0.75
C GLU A 42 6.20 -4.42 0.00
N PHE A 43 6.22 -3.42 0.87
CA PHE A 43 5.08 -3.08 1.69
C PHE A 43 4.86 -1.57 1.67
N TRP A 44 3.67 -1.14 1.23
CA TRP A 44 3.27 0.26 1.23
C TRP A 44 2.27 0.50 2.34
N LEU A 45 2.55 1.51 3.16
CA LEU A 45 1.59 2.06 4.10
C LEU A 45 1.10 3.41 3.57
N VAL A 46 -0.16 3.44 3.14
CA VAL A 46 -0.82 4.64 2.63
C VAL A 46 -1.57 5.31 3.77
N ASP A 47 -1.23 6.55 4.05
CA ASP A 47 -1.96 7.42 4.97
C ASP A 47 -2.74 8.45 4.14
N PRO A 48 -4.06 8.26 3.94
CA PRO A 48 -4.87 9.21 3.17
C PRO A 48 -5.10 10.54 3.91
N TYR A 49 -4.92 10.58 5.24
CA TYR A 49 -5.10 11.80 6.03
C TYR A 49 -3.88 12.70 5.96
N ALA A 50 -2.69 12.09 6.06
CA ALA A 50 -1.43 12.78 5.86
C ALA A 50 -1.02 12.88 4.38
N LYS A 51 -1.82 12.31 3.47
CA LYS A 51 -1.58 12.22 2.03
C LYS A 51 -0.15 11.79 1.70
N GLN A 52 0.23 10.66 2.27
CA GLN A 52 1.58 10.11 2.09
C GLN A 52 1.57 8.60 1.92
N VAL A 53 2.61 8.09 1.27
CA VAL A 53 2.89 6.67 1.13
C VAL A 53 4.29 6.39 1.67
N ILE A 54 4.38 5.47 2.63
CA ILE A 54 5.65 4.96 3.14
C ILE A 54 5.95 3.64 2.43
N VAL A 55 7.05 3.59 1.68
CA VAL A 55 7.50 2.39 0.97
C VAL A 55 8.58 1.70 1.78
N MET A 56 8.38 0.40 2.02
CA MET A 56 9.29 -0.45 2.77
C MET A 56 9.68 -1.68 1.94
N LEU A 57 10.94 -2.09 2.05
CA LEU A 57 11.44 -3.34 1.45
C LEU A 57 11.85 -4.34 2.52
N LEU A 58 11.52 -5.61 2.27
CA LEU A 58 11.93 -6.73 3.11
C LEU A 58 13.41 -7.01 2.87
N LYS A 59 14.20 -6.93 3.94
CA LYS A 59 15.61 -7.29 3.94
C LYS A 59 15.95 -8.04 5.22
N ASP A 60 16.61 -9.19 5.08
CA ASP A 60 17.06 -10.02 6.21
C ASP A 60 15.92 -10.32 7.22
N GLY A 61 14.69 -10.52 6.73
CA GLY A 61 13.52 -10.85 7.54
C GLY A 61 12.80 -9.67 8.20
N SER A 62 13.19 -8.42 7.90
CA SER A 62 12.53 -7.23 8.43
C SER A 62 12.35 -6.14 7.39
N TYR A 63 11.33 -5.30 7.55
CA TYR A 63 11.09 -4.17 6.66
C TYR A 63 11.91 -2.95 7.05
N GLY A 64 12.60 -2.37 6.07
CA GLY A 64 13.22 -1.04 6.17
C GLY A 64 12.51 -0.04 5.26
N ILE A 65 12.31 1.18 5.75
CA ILE A 65 11.77 2.29 4.94
C ILE A 65 12.81 2.67 3.88
N VAL A 66 12.38 2.71 2.62
CA VAL A 66 13.21 3.13 1.48
C VAL A 66 12.70 4.42 0.81
N GLY A 67 11.47 4.82 1.11
CA GLY A 67 10.92 6.08 0.62
C GLY A 67 9.70 6.52 1.43
N VAL A 68 9.52 7.83 1.52
CA VAL A 68 8.31 8.48 2.00
C VAL A 68 7.91 9.48 0.95
N TYR A 69 6.77 9.26 0.32
CA TYR A 69 6.27 10.02 -0.81
C TYR A 69 5.02 10.78 -0.40
N ARG A 70 4.86 12.01 -0.90
CA ARG A 70 3.70 12.90 -0.65
C ARG A 70 2.87 13.09 -1.91
N GLU A 71 1.77 13.83 -1.78
CA GLU A 71 0.83 14.08 -2.87
C GLU A 71 1.45 14.66 -4.14
N ASP A 72 2.56 15.39 -4.06
CA ASP A 72 3.25 15.99 -5.21
C ASP A 72 4.32 15.07 -5.84
N ASP A 73 4.51 13.87 -5.30
CA ASP A 73 5.53 12.94 -5.76
C ASP A 73 5.00 11.94 -6.81
N THR A 74 5.90 11.51 -7.70
CA THR A 74 5.71 10.27 -8.47
C THR A 74 6.41 9.12 -7.75
N LEU A 75 5.63 8.19 -7.22
CA LEU A 75 6.12 6.98 -6.55
C LEU A 75 6.56 5.96 -7.59
N ARG A 76 7.77 5.41 -7.43
CA ARG A 76 8.31 4.31 -8.24
C ARG A 76 8.48 3.08 -7.36
N SER A 77 7.95 1.93 -7.79
CA SER A 77 8.14 0.68 -7.05
C SER A 77 9.56 0.14 -7.26
N PRO A 78 10.30 -0.19 -6.18
CA PRO A 78 11.57 -0.90 -6.33
C PRO A 78 11.42 -2.36 -6.79
N THR A 79 10.26 -3.00 -6.56
CA THR A 79 10.02 -4.41 -6.90
C THR A 79 9.34 -4.58 -8.26
N LEU A 80 8.39 -3.70 -8.60
CA LEU A 80 7.68 -3.75 -9.88
C LEU A 80 8.39 -2.87 -10.92
N GLU A 81 9.22 -3.49 -11.76
CA GLU A 81 10.01 -2.78 -12.77
C GLU A 81 9.11 -1.94 -13.70
N GLY A 82 9.45 -0.66 -13.86
CA GLY A 82 8.72 0.29 -14.71
C GLY A 82 7.39 0.77 -14.13
N PHE A 83 7.01 0.34 -12.92
CA PHE A 83 5.81 0.86 -12.26
C PHE A 83 6.05 2.26 -11.72
N GLU A 84 5.19 3.20 -12.11
CA GLU A 84 5.16 4.57 -11.63
C GLU A 84 3.72 4.96 -11.27
N LEU A 85 3.56 5.71 -10.18
CA LEU A 85 2.28 6.20 -9.70
C LEU A 85 2.38 7.67 -9.34
N ASP A 86 1.67 8.52 -10.08
CA ASP A 86 1.48 9.93 -9.75
C ASP A 86 0.53 10.05 -8.55
N LEU A 87 1.07 10.44 -7.40
CA LEU A 87 0.30 10.50 -6.16
C LEU A 87 -0.65 11.70 -6.11
N GLY A 88 -0.47 12.71 -6.97
CA GLY A 88 -1.38 13.84 -7.06
C GLY A 88 -2.76 13.34 -7.45
N ARG A 89 -2.81 12.49 -8.48
CA ARG A 89 -4.07 11.85 -8.93
C ARG A 89 -4.71 10.95 -7.89
N VAL A 90 -3.90 10.26 -7.07
CA VAL A 90 -4.38 9.33 -6.04
C VAL A 90 -5.03 10.08 -4.88
N PHE A 91 -4.53 11.26 -4.53
CA PHE A 91 -5.03 12.04 -3.39
C PHE A 91 -5.93 13.23 -3.79
N ASP A 92 -5.99 13.61 -5.06
CA ASP A 92 -6.87 14.67 -5.58
C ASP A 92 -8.29 14.17 -5.87
N GLU A 93 -8.45 12.91 -6.28
CA GLU A 93 -9.77 12.31 -6.41
C GLU A 93 -10.28 11.96 -4.99
N VAL A 94 -11.46 12.48 -4.65
CA VAL A 94 -12.10 12.25 -3.35
C VAL A 94 -12.14 10.74 -3.15
N PHE A 95 -11.45 10.25 -2.11
CA PHE A 95 -11.22 8.81 -1.89
C PHE A 95 -12.52 7.97 -1.88
N GLU A 96 -13.66 8.61 -1.60
CA GLU A 96 -15.00 8.01 -1.68
C GLU A 96 -15.53 7.86 -3.13
N ASP A 97 -15.21 8.78 -4.04
CA ASP A 97 -15.65 8.76 -5.43
C ASP A 97 -14.87 7.72 -6.27
N ILE A 98 -13.56 7.57 -6.02
CA ILE A 98 -12.74 6.52 -6.66
C ILE A 98 -13.25 5.12 -6.28
N LEU A 99 -13.54 4.91 -5.00
CA LEU A 99 -14.10 3.64 -4.53
C LEU A 99 -15.47 3.38 -5.17
N ALA A 100 -16.30 4.40 -5.34
CA ALA A 100 -17.59 4.25 -6.01
C ALA A 100 -17.44 3.88 -7.50
N ASP A 101 -16.50 4.47 -8.22
CA ASP A 101 -16.32 4.22 -9.65
C ASP A 101 -15.59 2.89 -9.92
N VAL A 102 -14.59 2.55 -9.11
CA VAL A 102 -13.94 1.22 -9.17
C VAL A 102 -14.92 0.09 -8.82
N LEU A 103 -15.92 0.34 -7.96
CA LEU A 103 -16.95 -0.64 -7.62
C LEU A 103 -18.04 -0.80 -8.71
N LYS A 104 -18.30 0.23 -9.53
CA LYS A 104 -19.24 0.14 -10.66
C LYS A 104 -18.67 -0.61 -11.86
N GLU A 105 -17.38 -0.51 -12.11
CA GLU A 105 -16.71 -1.13 -13.27
C GLU A 105 -16.48 -2.64 -13.12
N ILE A 106 -16.83 -3.21 -11.96
CA ILE A 106 -16.61 -4.61 -11.60
C ILE A 106 -17.92 -5.36 -11.28
N SER A 107 -19.07 -4.69 -11.44
CA SER A 107 -20.42 -5.24 -11.29
C SER A 107 -21.08 -5.53 -12.64
#